data_AF-A0A7W0SQX2-F1
#
_entry.id   AF-A0A7W0SQX2-F1
#
_cell.length_a   1.000
_cell.length_b   1.000
_cell.length_c   1.000
_cell.angle_alpha   90.00
_cell.angle_beta   90.00
_cell.angle_gamma   90.00
#
_symmetry.space_group_name_H-M   'P 1'
#
loop_
_entity.id
_entity.type
_entity.pdbx_description
1 polymer ?
#
loop_
_entity_poly.entity_id
_entity_poly.type
_entity_poly.pdbx_seq_one_letter_code
_entity_poly.pdbx_strand_id
1 'polypeptide(L)'
;MDSSRTVAPGDLTCREFVELVTDYLENALDQPTRARFEDHLIDCPDCPVYLRQMEEIVGAAGFLREEDVSPEVREVLLSRFRTWRIGG
;
A
#
# COMPACT_ATOMS: atom_id res chain seq x y z
N MET A 1 -8.00 -14.55 -14.84
CA MET A 1 -8.50 -13.83 -13.66
C MET A 1 -10.02 -13.90 -13.72
N ASP A 2 -10.56 -15.02 -13.25
CA ASP A 2 -11.99 -15.30 -13.33
C ASP A 2 -12.75 -14.45 -12.31
N SER A 3 -13.61 -13.56 -12.80
CA SER A 3 -14.33 -12.56 -12.00
C SER A 3 -15.65 -13.10 -11.43
N SER A 4 -15.70 -14.37 -11.05
CA SER A 4 -16.90 -14.99 -10.48
C SER A 4 -16.58 -15.84 -9.24
N ARG A 5 -16.28 -15.16 -8.14
CA ARG A 5 -16.55 -15.68 -6.80
C ARG A 5 -17.60 -14.79 -6.15
N THR A 6 -18.79 -15.33 -5.92
CA THR A 6 -19.89 -14.62 -5.25
C THR A 6 -19.49 -14.32 -3.81
N VAL A 7 -19.27 -13.04 -3.54
CA VAL A 7 -18.97 -12.48 -2.21
C VAL A 7 -20.28 -12.22 -1.46
N ALA A 8 -20.34 -12.57 -0.17
CA ALA A 8 -21.47 -12.21 0.69
C ALA A 8 -21.49 -10.68 0.91
N PRO A 9 -22.66 -10.05 1.11
CA PRO A 9 -22.73 -8.62 1.35
C PRO A 9 -22.02 -8.26 2.66
N GLY A 10 -20.78 -7.77 2.56
CA GLY A 10 -19.92 -7.46 3.71
C GLY A 10 -18.45 -7.78 3.47
N ASP A 11 -18.13 -8.75 2.60
CA ASP A 11 -16.74 -9.11 2.31
C ASP A 11 -16.21 -8.31 1.13
N LEU A 12 -14.88 -8.18 1.06
CA LEU A 12 -14.22 -7.51 -0.07
C LEU A 12 -14.18 -8.43 -1.28
N THR A 13 -14.35 -7.85 -2.46
CA THR A 13 -13.97 -8.48 -3.72
C THR A 13 -12.45 -8.40 -3.93
N CYS A 14 -11.89 -9.26 -4.77
CA CYS A 14 -10.46 -9.19 -5.11
C CYS A 14 -10.08 -7.84 -5.75
N ARG A 15 -11.03 -7.15 -6.42
CA ARG A 15 -10.78 -5.80 -6.96
C ARG A 15 -10.63 -4.78 -5.84
N GLU A 16 -11.56 -4.75 -4.90
CA GLU A 16 -11.51 -3.83 -3.76
C GLU A 16 -10.27 -4.12 -2.89
N PHE A 17 -9.90 -5.38 -2.72
CA PHE A 17 -8.64 -5.76 -2.07
C PHE A 17 -7.43 -5.12 -2.77
N VAL A 18 -7.35 -5.23 -4.10
CA VAL A 18 -6.25 -4.64 -4.89
C VAL A 18 -6.22 -3.11 -4.75
N GLU A 19 -7.38 -2.46 -4.68
CA GLU A 19 -7.49 -1.01 -4.49
C GLU A 19 -7.02 -0.56 -3.09
N LEU A 20 -7.24 -1.40 -2.07
CA LEU A 20 -6.89 -1.11 -0.67
C LEU A 20 -5.48 -1.57 -0.27
N VAL A 21 -4.75 -2.29 -1.13
CA VAL A 21 -3.47 -2.92 -0.78
C VAL A 21 -2.43 -1.90 -0.32
N THR A 22 -2.38 -0.72 -0.97
CA THR A 22 -1.42 0.33 -0.62
C THR A 22 -1.72 0.90 0.75
N ASP A 23 -2.98 1.26 1.02
CA ASP A 23 -3.41 1.77 2.32
C ASP A 23 -3.18 0.75 3.44
N TYR A 24 -3.33 -0.55 3.15
CA TYR A 24 -2.99 -1.62 4.10
C TYR A 24 -1.50 -1.63 4.46
N LEU A 25 -0.63 -1.58 3.44
CA LEU A 25 0.83 -1.57 3.61
C LEU A 25 1.32 -0.29 4.32
N GLU A 26 0.65 0.83 4.10
CA GLU A 26 0.95 2.12 4.74
C GLU A 26 0.33 2.29 6.14
N ASN A 27 -0.42 1.28 6.63
CA ASN A 27 -1.19 1.34 7.87
C ASN A 27 -2.20 2.51 7.91
N ALA A 28 -2.78 2.85 6.77
CA ALA A 28 -3.73 3.95 6.60
C ALA A 28 -5.22 3.52 6.68
N LEU A 29 -5.50 2.22 6.65
CA LEU A 29 -6.86 1.70 6.79
C LEU A 29 -7.42 1.90 8.19
N ASP A 30 -8.70 2.22 8.28
CA ASP A 30 -9.43 2.16 9.54
C ASP A 30 -9.62 0.70 9.99
N GLN A 31 -9.84 0.51 11.29
CA GLN A 31 -9.95 -0.82 11.90
C GLN A 31 -10.99 -1.74 11.23
N PRO A 32 -12.23 -1.31 10.93
CA PRO A 32 -13.21 -2.19 10.31
C PRO A 32 -12.83 -2.58 8.86
N THR A 33 -12.20 -1.68 8.09
CA THR A 33 -11.75 -2.01 6.73
C THR A 33 -10.55 -2.95 6.76
N ARG A 34 -9.61 -2.74 7.68
CA ARG A 34 -8.48 -3.67 7.88
C ARG A 34 -8.97 -5.08 8.23
N ALA A 35 -9.95 -5.23 9.11
CA ALA A 35 -10.49 -6.53 9.47
C ALA A 35 -11.04 -7.27 8.23
N ARG A 36 -11.86 -6.60 7.40
CA ARG A 36 -12.38 -7.19 6.16
C ARG A 36 -11.29 -7.54 5.14
N PHE A 37 -10.22 -6.75 5.09
CA PHE A 37 -9.04 -7.02 4.26
C PHE A 37 -8.32 -8.29 4.71
N GLU A 38 -8.14 -8.46 6.02
CA GLU A 38 -7.52 -9.64 6.61
C GLU A 38 -8.41 -10.88 6.46
N ASP A 39 -9.72 -10.76 6.62
CA ASP A 39 -10.68 -11.84 6.37
C ASP A 39 -10.59 -12.31 4.91
N HIS A 40 -10.49 -11.39 3.95
CA HIS A 40 -10.33 -11.75 2.54
C HIS A 40 -9.04 -12.54 2.24
N LEU A 41 -7.94 -12.29 2.97
CA LEU A 41 -6.70 -13.06 2.84
C LEU A 41 -6.87 -14.52 3.26
N ILE A 42 -7.80 -14.80 4.17
CA ILE A 42 -8.10 -16.16 4.64
C ILE A 42 -8.94 -16.91 3.59
N ASP A 43 -9.93 -16.22 3.00
CA ASP A 43 -10.91 -16.84 2.11
C ASP A 43 -10.46 -16.93 0.64
N CYS A 44 -9.51 -16.10 0.23
CA CYS A 44 -9.00 -16.03 -1.14
C CYS A 44 -7.57 -16.59 -1.24
N PRO A 45 -7.32 -17.65 -2.04
CA PRO A 45 -5.97 -18.19 -2.20
C PRO A 45 -5.03 -17.31 -3.04
N ASP A 46 -5.59 -16.46 -3.92
CA ASP A 46 -4.79 -15.67 -4.87
C ASP A 46 -4.33 -14.32 -4.26
N CYS A 47 -5.13 -13.70 -3.40
CA CYS A 47 -4.81 -12.38 -2.84
C CYS A 47 -3.57 -12.35 -1.91
N PRO A 48 -3.27 -13.39 -1.11
CA PRO A 48 -2.00 -13.48 -0.37
C PRO A 48 -0.77 -13.50 -1.29
N VAL A 49 -0.89 -14.06 -2.50
CA VAL A 49 0.18 -14.04 -3.50
C VAL A 49 0.37 -12.62 -4.05
N TYR A 50 -0.74 -11.94 -4.37
CA TYR A 50 -0.71 -10.56 -4.82
C TYR A 50 -0.13 -9.62 -3.75
N LEU A 51 -0.53 -9.76 -2.49
CA LEU A 51 0.01 -8.96 -1.39
C LEU A 51 1.54 -9.12 -1.28
N ARG A 52 2.04 -10.35 -1.34
CA ARG A 52 3.48 -10.62 -1.33
C ARG A 52 4.22 -9.97 -2.49
N GLN A 53 3.63 -9.98 -3.69
CA GLN A 53 4.20 -9.29 -4.85
C GLN A 53 4.27 -7.77 -4.62
N MET A 54 3.23 -7.19 -4.02
CA MET A 54 3.22 -5.76 -3.68
C MET A 54 4.27 -5.43 -2.62
N GLU A 55 4.44 -6.27 -1.60
CA GLU A 55 5.52 -6.14 -0.60
C GLU A 55 6.91 -6.18 -1.26
N GLU A 56 7.12 -7.07 -2.23
CA GLU A 56 8.37 -7.13 -3.02
C GLU A 56 8.59 -5.87 -3.86
N ILE A 57 7.55 -5.33 -4.51
CA ILE A 57 7.61 -4.09 -5.29
C ILE A 57 7.94 -2.90 -4.39
N VAL A 58 7.26 -2.78 -3.24
CA VAL A 58 7.51 -1.71 -2.27
C VAL A 58 8.90 -1.85 -1.67
N GLY A 59 9.34 -3.06 -1.35
CA GLY A 59 10.71 -3.33 -0.92
C GLY A 59 11.72 -2.93 -1.98
N ALA A 60 11.50 -3.33 -3.24
CA ALA A 60 12.32 -2.98 -4.40
C ALA A 60 12.44 -1.45 -4.61
N ALA A 61 11.31 -0.74 -4.53
CA ALA A 61 11.27 0.72 -4.64
C ALA A 61 11.86 1.43 -3.39
N GLY A 62 11.71 0.83 -2.22
CA GLY A 62 12.23 1.30 -0.94
C GLY A 62 13.73 1.11 -0.74
N PHE A 63 14.44 0.44 -1.67
CA PHE A 63 15.91 0.34 -1.65
C PHE A 63 16.63 1.66 -1.91
N LEU A 64 15.94 2.79 -2.09
CA LEU A 64 16.59 4.09 -2.01
C LEU A 64 17.09 4.32 -0.58
N ARG A 65 18.34 3.94 -0.32
CA ARG A 65 19.05 4.26 0.92
C ARG A 65 19.35 5.76 0.93
N GLU A 66 19.65 6.33 2.11
CA GLU A 66 20.11 7.73 2.17
C GLU A 66 21.34 7.94 1.29
N GLU A 67 22.19 6.92 1.17
CA GLU A 67 23.35 6.88 0.27
C GLU A 67 23.01 6.90 -1.23
N ASP A 68 21.81 6.46 -1.63
CA ASP A 68 21.36 6.46 -3.04
C ASP A 68 20.78 7.83 -3.45
N VAL A 69 20.52 8.71 -2.47
CA VAL A 69 20.07 10.08 -2.72
C VAL A 69 21.27 11.01 -2.69
N SER A 70 21.61 11.60 -3.84
CA SER A 70 22.69 12.59 -3.90
C SER A 70 22.43 13.75 -2.90
N PRO A 71 23.47 14.28 -2.24
CA PRO A 71 23.33 15.39 -1.29
C PRO A 71 22.57 16.60 -1.86
N GLU A 72 22.74 16.86 -3.16
CA GLU A 72 22.08 17.95 -3.88
C GLU A 72 20.56 17.74 -3.95
N VAL A 73 20.12 16.53 -4.31
CA VAL A 73 18.69 16.17 -4.36
C VAL A 73 18.08 16.23 -2.96
N ARG A 74 18.80 15.75 -1.94
CA ARG A 74 18.37 15.79 -0.54
C ARG A 74 18.12 17.23 -0.07
N GLU A 75 19.06 18.15 -0.33
CA GLU A 75 18.90 19.55 0.08
C GLU A 75 17.76 20.24 -0.67
N VAL A 76 17.57 19.95 -1.97
CA VAL A 76 16.43 20.44 -2.74
C VAL A 76 15.10 19.97 -2.14
N LEU A 77 14.97 18.69 -1.80
CA LEU A 77 13.76 18.15 -1.17
C LEU A 77 13.49 18.79 0.20
N LEU A 78 14.51 18.89 1.05
CA LEU A 78 14.40 19.51 2.38
C LEU A 78 14.02 21.00 2.30
N SER A 79 14.59 21.74 1.36
CA SER A 79 14.24 23.16 1.14
C SER A 79 12.76 23.34 0.77
N ARG A 80 12.21 22.43 -0.04
CA ARG A 80 10.78 22.43 -0.41
C ARG A 80 9.89 22.12 0.78
N PHE A 81 10.19 21.08 1.57
CA PHE A 81 9.41 20.76 2.77
C PHE A 81 9.46 21.87 3.84
N ARG A 82 10.61 22.53 4.02
CA ARG A 82 10.75 23.68 4.94
C ARG A 82 9.87 24.84 4.51
N THR A 83 9.81 25.12 3.21
CA THR A 83 8.99 26.21 2.65
C THR A 83 7.49 25.89 2.74
N TRP A 84 7.11 24.62 2.58
CA TRP A 84 5.73 24.16 2.72
C TRP A 84 5.14 24.40 4.12
N ARG A 85 5.92 24.18 5.18
CA ARG A 85 5.49 24.47 6.57
C ARG A 85 5.33 25.96 6.89
N ILE A 86 5.82 26.85 6.02
CA ILE A 86 5.76 28.31 6.22
C ILE A 86 4.62 28.94 5.38
N GLY A 87 3.97 28.16 4.52
CA GLY A 87 2.84 28.59 3.68
C GLY A 87 1.51 27.89 3.99
N GLY A 88 1.32 27.40 5.22
CA GLY A 88 0.06 26.81 5.71
C GLY A 88 -0.70 27.77 6.61
#